data_AF-A0A6L8BBW7-F1
#
_entry.id   AF-A0A6L8BBW7-F1
#
_cell.length_a   1.000
_cell.length_b   1.000
_cell.length_c   1.000
_cell.angle_alpha   90.00
_cell.angle_beta   90.00
_cell.angle_gamma   90.00
#
_symmetry.space_group_name_H-M   'P 1'
#
loop_
_entity.id
_entity.type
_entity.pdbx_description
1 polymer ?
#
loop_
_entity_poly.entity_id
_entity_poly.type
_entity_poly.pdbx_seq_one_letter_code
_entity_poly.pdbx_strand_id
1 'polypeptide(L)'
;MFADARASADLGGFEGLTAALVYQLFVPLLLIAIGHGVFIREREENTLAPLLAQGVTGNELYAGKWIALAGVALALLLPLAMVSAAAIVRGETLLASLGVIGLYALYLFVWCGLILLVSAKVRSRALSLGVLALFWLASALIVPRMAVESASSAVPAPGKLETDLRMQAELRVVGDGHYAGAPQFLQLQANLLAQYDVDRVEDLPVNFRGVVAEAAEAGLTEVMNRFAEERMELEARQAQFAEYFGWLSPVVAVSAGSRALSGTDLATHHRFLREAEEVRFDFVQGLNRVHVEQLDYVVDINRSIDEEAQRRTRMSAENWNVLDEFSFQPAAADERLARAGAPLAMLFAWFLLVTAGGIHAARRMQP
;
A
#
# COMPACT_ATOMS: atom_id res chain seq x y z
N MET A 1 -1.72 12.10 19.51
CA MET A 1 -2.61 13.02 18.77
C MET A 1 -2.85 12.42 17.38
N PHE A 2 -3.77 11.45 17.25
CA PHE A 2 -4.09 10.76 15.98
C PHE A 2 -5.58 10.37 15.89
N ALA A 3 -6.45 11.08 16.61
CA ALA A 3 -7.89 10.84 16.61
C ALA A 3 -8.66 11.71 15.59
N ASP A 4 -8.02 12.74 15.01
CA ASP A 4 -8.70 13.70 14.13
C ASP A 4 -8.87 13.26 12.68
N ALA A 5 -8.38 12.08 12.28
CA ALA A 5 -8.49 11.62 10.90
C ALA A 5 -9.88 11.02 10.53
N ARG A 6 -10.88 11.04 11.42
CA ARG A 6 -12.21 10.47 11.16
C ARG A 6 -13.40 11.44 11.22
N ALA A 7 -13.16 12.75 11.24
CA ALA A 7 -14.24 13.73 11.35
C ALA A 7 -14.17 14.92 10.39
N SER A 8 -13.36 14.85 9.32
CA SER A 8 -13.66 15.61 8.12
C SER A 8 -14.30 14.67 7.12
N ALA A 9 -15.51 15.01 6.66
CA ALA A 9 -15.92 14.64 5.32
C ALA A 9 -14.96 15.37 4.36
N ASP A 10 -13.74 14.84 4.25
CA ASP A 10 -12.77 15.33 3.31
C ASP A 10 -13.34 14.98 1.94
N LEU A 11 -13.87 15.99 1.27
CA LEU A 11 -14.16 15.94 -0.15
C LEU A 11 -12.81 15.83 -0.84
N GLY A 12 -12.24 14.62 -0.82
CA GLY A 12 -10.88 14.31 -1.23
C GLY A 12 -10.50 15.12 -2.47
N GLY A 13 -9.64 16.10 -2.26
CA GLY A 13 -9.55 17.21 -3.20
C GLY A 13 -8.20 17.87 -3.12
N PHE A 14 -7.18 17.19 -3.66
CA PHE A 14 -5.88 17.74 -4.04
C PHE A 14 -4.83 17.97 -2.93
N GLU A 15 -4.92 17.34 -1.77
CA GLU A 15 -3.75 17.25 -0.88
C GLU A 15 -2.73 16.24 -1.44
N GLY A 16 -1.94 16.75 -2.39
CA GLY A 16 -0.89 16.06 -3.13
C GLY A 16 -1.32 15.60 -4.52
N LEU A 17 -1.14 16.44 -5.55
CA LEU A 17 -1.10 15.97 -6.94
C LEU A 17 0.07 15.00 -7.10
N THR A 18 -0.19 13.70 -6.92
CA THR A 18 0.80 12.66 -7.16
C THR A 18 0.91 12.37 -8.65
N ALA A 19 2.08 11.92 -9.10
CA ALA A 19 2.26 11.47 -10.48
C ALA A 19 1.25 10.38 -10.86
N ALA A 20 0.95 9.47 -9.91
CA ALA A 20 -0.04 8.42 -10.11
C ALA A 20 -1.43 9.00 -10.41
N LEU A 21 -1.90 9.97 -9.62
CA LEU A 21 -3.19 10.63 -9.83
C LEU A 21 -3.25 11.32 -11.21
N VAL A 22 -2.16 11.97 -11.61
CA VAL A 22 -2.08 12.61 -12.95
C VAL A 22 -2.32 11.61 -14.07
N TYR A 23 -1.60 10.50 -14.06
CA TYR A 23 -1.73 9.47 -15.08
C TYR A 23 -3.04 8.69 -15.00
N GLN A 24 -3.58 8.48 -13.79
CA GLN A 24 -4.80 7.69 -13.61
C GLN A 24 -6.06 8.49 -13.96
N LEU A 25 -6.10 9.78 -13.65
CA LEU A 25 -7.29 10.61 -13.77
C LEU A 25 -7.27 11.53 -15.00
N PHE A 26 -6.19 12.31 -15.17
CA PHE A 26 -6.14 13.40 -16.15
C PHE A 26 -5.67 12.96 -17.54
N VAL A 27 -4.68 12.07 -17.63
CA VAL A 27 -4.18 11.60 -18.94
C VAL A 27 -5.28 10.89 -19.76
N PRO A 28 -6.15 10.04 -19.18
CA PRO A 28 -7.30 9.48 -19.89
C PRO A 28 -8.26 10.54 -20.43
N LEU A 29 -8.54 11.60 -19.65
CA LEU A 29 -9.38 12.71 -20.12
C LEU A 29 -8.76 13.43 -21.31
N LEU A 30 -7.44 13.64 -21.28
CA LEU A 30 -6.72 14.24 -22.41
C LEU A 30 -6.81 13.35 -23.65
N LEU A 31 -6.62 12.04 -23.50
CA LEU A 31 -6.79 11.08 -24.59
C LEU A 31 -8.24 11.09 -25.13
N ILE A 32 -9.24 11.15 -24.27
CA ILE A 32 -10.66 11.26 -24.66
C ILE A 32 -10.87 12.55 -25.47
N ALA A 33 -10.39 13.69 -24.97
CA ALA A 33 -10.53 14.97 -25.66
C ALA A 33 -9.94 14.92 -27.08
N ILE A 34 -8.75 14.35 -27.23
CA ILE A 34 -8.06 14.19 -28.52
C ILE A 34 -8.76 13.16 -29.43
N GLY A 35 -9.21 12.04 -28.87
CA GLY A 35 -9.56 10.85 -29.65
C GLY A 35 -11.06 10.57 -29.84
N HIS A 36 -11.96 11.19 -29.07
CA HIS A 36 -13.39 10.82 -29.06
C HIS A 36 -14.07 10.87 -30.45
N GLY A 37 -13.63 11.78 -31.32
CA GLY A 37 -14.22 12.01 -32.64
C GLY A 37 -13.48 11.36 -33.81
N VAL A 38 -12.45 10.55 -33.59
CA VAL A 38 -11.50 10.16 -34.66
C VAL A 38 -12.15 9.38 -35.82
N PHE A 39 -13.16 8.54 -35.58
CA PHE A 39 -13.93 7.89 -36.66
C PHE A 39 -15.15 8.68 -37.09
N ILE A 40 -15.71 9.47 -36.18
CA ILE A 40 -16.90 10.30 -36.45
C ILE A 40 -16.54 11.41 -37.44
N ARG A 41 -15.34 12.00 -37.30
CA ARG A 41 -14.82 13.01 -38.23
C ARG A 41 -14.78 12.50 -39.66
N GLU A 42 -14.32 11.27 -39.89
CA GLU A 42 -14.27 10.68 -41.25
C GLU A 42 -15.66 10.48 -41.86
N ARG A 43 -16.68 10.25 -41.02
CA ARG A 43 -18.07 10.12 -41.45
C ARG A 43 -18.70 11.48 -41.75
N GLU A 44 -18.44 12.47 -40.91
CA GLU A 44 -18.95 13.84 -41.09
C GLU A 44 -18.31 14.53 -42.30
N GLU A 45 -17.03 14.27 -42.57
CA GLU A 45 -16.28 14.81 -43.71
C GLU A 45 -16.48 13.99 -45.00
N ASN A 46 -17.27 12.91 -44.95
CA ASN A 46 -17.50 11.96 -46.06
C ASN A 46 -16.21 11.38 -46.69
N THR A 47 -15.13 11.29 -45.91
CA THR A 47 -13.84 10.71 -46.33
C THR A 47 -13.79 9.20 -46.12
N LEU A 48 -14.67 8.63 -45.30
CA LEU A 48 -14.71 7.19 -45.02
C LEU A 48 -14.97 6.34 -46.27
N ALA A 49 -16.00 6.67 -47.06
CA ALA A 49 -16.36 5.89 -48.25
C ALA A 49 -15.26 5.93 -49.33
N PRO A 50 -14.65 7.09 -49.67
CA PRO A 50 -13.47 7.14 -50.54
C PRO A 50 -12.29 6.28 -50.05
N LEU A 51 -11.99 6.28 -48.75
CA LEU A 51 -10.91 5.46 -48.18
C LEU A 51 -11.18 3.96 -48.37
N LEU A 52 -12.41 3.52 -48.08
CA LEU A 52 -12.81 2.12 -48.29
C LEU A 52 -12.82 1.74 -49.77
N ALA A 53 -13.23 2.65 -50.66
CA ALA A 53 -13.23 2.44 -52.12
C ALA A 53 -11.83 2.34 -52.73
N GLN A 54 -10.81 2.95 -52.09
CA GLN A 54 -9.40 2.81 -52.47
C GLN A 54 -8.79 1.47 -52.02
N GLY A 55 -9.58 0.58 -51.40
CA GLY A 55 -9.15 -0.75 -50.97
C GLY A 55 -8.62 -0.81 -49.54
N VAL A 56 -8.64 0.31 -48.79
CA VAL A 56 -8.29 0.29 -47.37
C VAL A 56 -9.40 -0.42 -46.61
N THR A 57 -9.05 -1.48 -45.90
CA THR A 57 -10.01 -2.21 -45.07
C THR A 57 -10.30 -1.45 -43.77
N GLY A 58 -11.49 -1.65 -43.19
CA GLY A 58 -11.82 -1.07 -41.89
C GLY A 58 -10.81 -1.44 -40.79
N ASN A 59 -10.21 -2.64 -40.86
CA ASN A 59 -9.18 -3.08 -39.91
C ASN A 59 -7.88 -2.28 -40.07
N GLU A 60 -7.44 -1.99 -41.30
CA GLU A 60 -6.25 -1.16 -41.55
C GLU A 60 -6.49 0.27 -41.07
N LEU A 61 -7.68 0.82 -41.32
CA LEU A 61 -8.05 2.14 -40.82
C LEU A 61 -8.06 2.18 -39.28
N TYR A 62 -8.58 1.14 -38.64
CA TYR A 62 -8.55 0.99 -37.18
C TYR A 62 -7.13 0.87 -36.64
N ALA A 63 -6.30 0.02 -37.24
CA ALA A 63 -4.91 -0.15 -36.83
C ALA A 63 -4.12 1.16 -36.96
N GLY A 64 -4.27 1.90 -38.07
CA GLY A 64 -3.63 3.20 -38.26
C GLY A 64 -4.05 4.24 -37.22
N LYS A 65 -5.36 4.34 -36.93
CA LYS A 65 -5.89 5.24 -35.90
C LYS A 65 -5.45 4.82 -34.50
N TRP A 66 -5.34 3.51 -34.24
CA TRP A 66 -4.81 2.98 -32.99
C TRP A 66 -3.34 3.33 -32.80
N ILE A 67 -2.49 3.10 -33.81
CA ILE A 67 -1.06 3.46 -33.77
C ILE A 67 -0.89 4.96 -33.54
N ALA A 68 -1.68 5.80 -34.22
CA ALA A 68 -1.61 7.25 -34.05
C ALA A 68 -1.96 7.68 -32.60
N LEU A 69 -3.05 7.15 -32.04
CA LEU A 69 -3.48 7.48 -30.68
C LEU A 69 -2.54 6.87 -29.62
N ALA A 70 -2.02 5.66 -29.86
CA ALA A 70 -1.01 5.02 -29.03
C ALA A 70 0.30 5.82 -29.04
N GLY A 71 0.70 6.41 -30.17
CA GLY A 71 1.84 7.33 -30.26
C GLY A 71 1.67 8.56 -29.37
N VAL A 72 0.46 9.14 -29.32
CA VAL A 72 0.14 10.22 -28.37
C VAL A 72 0.25 9.73 -26.93
N ALA A 73 -0.31 8.55 -26.61
CA ALA A 73 -0.22 7.97 -25.27
C ALA A 73 1.24 7.74 -24.85
N LEU A 74 2.09 7.23 -25.74
CA LEU A 74 3.52 7.04 -25.48
C LEU A 74 4.27 8.37 -25.29
N ALA A 75 3.94 9.40 -26.07
CA ALA A 75 4.51 10.73 -25.87
C ALA A 75 4.13 11.31 -24.50
N LEU A 76 2.91 11.07 -24.03
CA LEU A 76 2.45 11.47 -22.70
C LEU A 76 3.15 10.70 -21.56
N LEU A 77 3.82 9.58 -21.84
CA LEU A 77 4.65 8.85 -20.86
C LEU A 77 6.07 9.40 -20.72
N LEU A 78 6.50 10.35 -21.56
CA LEU A 78 7.85 10.91 -21.48
C LEU A 78 8.20 11.50 -20.10
N PRO A 79 7.33 12.28 -19.43
CA PRO A 79 7.60 12.76 -18.08
C PRO A 79 7.80 11.62 -17.07
N LEU A 80 6.97 10.57 -17.14
CA LEU A 80 7.14 9.38 -16.30
C LEU A 80 8.48 8.68 -16.58
N ALA A 81 8.86 8.54 -17.85
CA ALA A 81 10.14 7.94 -18.23
C ALA A 81 11.34 8.74 -17.69
N MET A 82 11.26 10.08 -17.66
CA MET A 82 12.29 10.93 -17.05
C MET A 82 12.38 10.72 -15.54
N VAL A 83 11.24 10.66 -14.84
CA VAL A 83 11.20 10.39 -13.40
C VAL A 83 11.75 9.00 -13.08
N SER A 84 11.37 7.98 -13.86
CA SER A 84 11.90 6.62 -13.73
C SER A 84 13.41 6.57 -13.98
N ALA A 85 13.93 7.29 -14.97
CA ALA A 85 15.37 7.38 -15.21
C ALA A 85 16.10 8.01 -14.01
N ALA A 86 15.54 9.07 -13.41
CA ALA A 86 16.09 9.69 -12.21
C ALA A 86 16.05 8.75 -11.00
N ALA A 87 15.00 7.92 -10.86
CA ALA A 87 14.89 6.92 -9.81
C ALA A 87 15.99 5.85 -9.95
N ILE A 88 16.28 5.38 -11.17
CA ILE A 88 17.37 4.43 -11.43
C ILE A 88 18.72 4.99 -10.99
N VAL A 89 19.00 6.28 -11.31
CA VAL A 89 20.24 6.95 -10.87
C VAL A 89 20.35 7.02 -9.34
N ARG A 90 19.22 7.03 -8.62
CA ARG A 90 19.16 7.06 -7.15
C ARG A 90 19.16 5.66 -6.50
N GLY A 91 19.34 4.60 -7.27
CA GLY A 91 19.45 3.22 -6.76
C GLY A 91 18.22 2.34 -7.00
N GLU A 92 17.18 2.84 -7.66
CA GLU A 92 16.04 1.99 -8.05
C GLU A 92 16.43 1.02 -9.18
N THR A 93 15.82 -0.15 -9.20
CA THR A 93 16.11 -1.13 -10.25
C THR A 93 15.49 -0.76 -11.61
N LEU A 94 16.16 -1.18 -12.69
CA LEU A 94 15.61 -1.06 -14.04
C LEU A 94 14.29 -1.83 -14.20
N LEU A 95 14.16 -3.00 -13.57
CA LEU A 95 12.97 -3.84 -13.67
C LEU A 95 11.74 -3.15 -13.07
N ALA A 96 11.84 -2.59 -11.87
CA ALA A 96 10.73 -1.86 -11.24
C ALA A 96 10.33 -0.64 -12.08
N SER A 97 11.32 0.10 -12.58
CA SER A 97 11.12 1.28 -13.42
C SER A 97 10.42 0.96 -14.74
N LEU A 98 10.88 -0.06 -15.47
CA LEU A 98 10.23 -0.53 -16.69
C LEU A 98 8.85 -1.13 -16.41
N GLY A 99 8.67 -1.78 -15.25
CA GLY A 99 7.38 -2.28 -14.80
C GLY A 99 6.35 -1.15 -14.68
N VAL A 100 6.69 -0.05 -14.01
CA VAL A 100 5.78 1.10 -13.85
C VAL A 100 5.44 1.72 -15.21
N ILE A 101 6.44 1.94 -16.08
CA ILE A 101 6.21 2.48 -17.42
C ILE A 101 5.30 1.54 -18.24
N GLY A 102 5.58 0.23 -18.22
CA GLY A 102 4.80 -0.78 -18.94
C GLY A 102 3.36 -0.88 -18.44
N LEU A 103 3.15 -0.80 -17.12
CA LEU A 103 1.83 -0.78 -16.50
C LEU A 103 1.01 0.42 -17.00
N TYR A 104 1.58 1.62 -16.95
CA TYR A 104 0.89 2.83 -17.42
C TYR A 104 0.69 2.82 -18.94
N ALA A 105 1.64 2.30 -19.72
CA ALA A 105 1.45 2.12 -21.16
C ALA A 105 0.27 1.21 -21.47
N LEU A 106 0.18 0.04 -20.81
CA LEU A 106 -0.93 -0.88 -20.98
C LEU A 106 -2.27 -0.22 -20.59
N TYR A 107 -2.31 0.49 -19.46
CA TYR A 107 -3.49 1.24 -19.04
C TYR A 107 -3.93 2.30 -20.06
N LEU A 108 -3.00 3.08 -20.60
CA LEU A 108 -3.33 4.08 -21.62
C LEU A 108 -3.75 3.44 -22.94
N PHE A 109 -3.20 2.27 -23.30
CA PHE A 109 -3.65 1.50 -24.47
C PHE A 109 -5.07 0.96 -24.32
N VAL A 110 -5.50 0.60 -23.10
CA VAL A 110 -6.92 0.30 -22.82
C VAL A 110 -7.78 1.51 -23.15
N TRP A 111 -7.38 2.71 -22.71
CA TRP A 111 -8.10 3.94 -23.03
C TRP A 111 -8.12 4.26 -24.52
N CYS A 112 -7.00 4.10 -25.23
CA CYS A 112 -6.96 4.23 -26.69
C CYS A 112 -7.97 3.30 -27.37
N GLY A 113 -8.02 2.02 -26.94
CA GLY A 113 -8.96 1.03 -27.43
C GLY A 113 -10.42 1.40 -27.15
N LEU A 114 -10.74 1.85 -25.93
CA LEU A 114 -12.08 2.32 -25.54
C LEU A 114 -12.53 3.51 -26.40
N ILE A 115 -11.66 4.51 -26.55
CA ILE A 115 -11.94 5.72 -27.34
C ILE A 115 -12.25 5.35 -28.78
N LEU A 116 -11.44 4.50 -29.40
CA LEU A 116 -11.65 4.08 -30.79
C LEU A 116 -12.88 3.19 -30.93
N LEU A 117 -13.15 2.30 -29.98
CA LEU A 117 -14.35 1.45 -29.97
C LEU A 117 -15.63 2.29 -29.90
N VAL A 118 -15.70 3.27 -28.99
CA VAL A 118 -16.86 4.15 -28.87
C VAL A 118 -16.98 5.05 -30.11
N SER A 119 -15.88 5.65 -30.55
CA SER A 119 -15.86 6.49 -31.76
C SER A 119 -16.32 5.72 -32.99
N ALA A 120 -15.96 4.44 -33.12
CA ALA A 120 -16.36 3.57 -34.22
C ALA A 120 -17.87 3.24 -34.20
N LYS A 121 -18.46 3.02 -33.02
CA LYS A 121 -19.87 2.61 -32.85
C LYS A 121 -20.86 3.77 -32.85
N VAL A 122 -20.46 4.94 -32.37
CA VAL A 122 -21.34 6.10 -32.20
C VAL A 122 -21.34 6.98 -33.45
N ARG A 123 -22.47 7.65 -33.71
CA ARG A 123 -22.68 8.52 -34.89
C ARG A 123 -22.42 10.02 -34.65
N SER A 124 -22.45 10.48 -33.40
CA SER A 124 -22.32 11.90 -33.04
C SER A 124 -21.12 12.14 -32.12
N ARG A 125 -20.36 13.23 -32.34
CA ARG A 125 -19.23 13.61 -31.48
C ARG A 125 -19.66 13.84 -30.04
N ALA A 126 -20.80 14.53 -29.84
CA ALA A 126 -21.34 14.81 -28.52
C ALA A 126 -21.70 13.52 -27.77
N LEU A 127 -22.29 12.54 -28.46
CA LEU A 127 -22.62 11.24 -27.86
C LEU A 127 -21.34 10.44 -27.53
N SER A 128 -20.32 10.47 -28.40
CA SER A 128 -19.04 9.79 -28.14
C SER A 128 -18.35 10.35 -26.90
N LEU A 129 -18.25 11.69 -26.81
CA LEU A 129 -17.70 12.37 -25.65
C LEU A 129 -18.50 12.06 -24.38
N GLY A 130 -19.84 12.14 -24.45
CA GLY A 130 -20.71 11.86 -23.30
C GLY A 130 -20.58 10.42 -22.78
N VAL A 131 -20.53 9.43 -23.68
CA VAL A 131 -20.34 8.02 -23.29
C VAL A 131 -18.97 7.79 -22.67
N LEU A 132 -17.90 8.31 -23.28
CA LEU A 132 -16.54 8.18 -22.74
C LEU A 132 -16.37 8.90 -21.41
N ALA A 133 -16.94 10.10 -21.26
CA ALA A 133 -16.92 10.85 -20.02
C ALA A 133 -17.72 10.13 -18.90
N LEU A 134 -18.88 9.56 -19.23
CA LEU A 134 -19.67 8.79 -18.28
C LEU A 134 -18.94 7.51 -17.86
N PHE A 135 -18.33 6.79 -18.80
CA PHE A 135 -17.52 5.62 -18.49
C PHE A 135 -16.30 5.98 -17.64
N TRP A 136 -15.63 7.08 -17.95
CA TRP A 136 -14.55 7.62 -17.12
C TRP A 136 -15.02 7.98 -15.71
N LEU A 137 -16.16 8.67 -15.57
CA LEU A 137 -16.71 9.02 -14.27
C LEU A 137 -17.01 7.76 -13.44
N ALA A 138 -17.67 6.77 -14.06
CA ALA A 138 -17.99 5.52 -13.43
C ALA A 138 -16.73 4.74 -13.02
N SER A 139 -15.79 4.53 -13.96
CA SER A 139 -14.59 3.74 -13.71
C SER A 139 -13.59 4.43 -12.77
N ALA A 140 -13.42 5.74 -12.86
CA ALA A 140 -12.40 6.48 -12.11
C ALA A 140 -12.87 6.96 -10.74
N LEU A 141 -14.16 7.28 -10.55
CA LEU A 141 -14.66 7.84 -9.29
C LEU A 141 -15.66 6.93 -8.57
N ILE A 142 -16.63 6.35 -9.30
CA ILE A 142 -17.71 5.58 -8.67
C ILE A 142 -17.23 4.19 -8.26
N VAL A 143 -16.66 3.43 -9.20
CA VAL A 143 -16.22 2.04 -8.98
C VAL A 143 -15.19 1.92 -7.86
N PRO A 144 -14.14 2.78 -7.75
CA PRO A 144 -13.20 2.71 -6.64
C PRO A 144 -13.86 2.97 -5.28
N ARG A 145 -14.83 3.90 -5.20
CA ARG A 145 -15.59 4.14 -3.97
C ARG A 145 -16.45 2.94 -3.60
N MET A 146 -17.13 2.35 -4.58
CA MET A 146 -17.89 1.11 -4.37
C MET A 146 -17.00 -0.05 -3.92
N ALA A 147 -15.78 -0.15 -4.45
CA ALA A 147 -14.83 -1.19 -4.07
C ALA A 147 -14.48 -1.13 -2.58
N VAL A 148 -14.19 0.07 -2.07
CA VAL A 148 -13.88 0.28 -0.64
C VAL A 148 -15.09 -0.03 0.24
N GLU A 149 -16.27 0.47 -0.10
CA GLU A 149 -17.50 0.26 0.70
C GLU A 149 -17.96 -1.21 0.69
N SER A 150 -17.80 -1.88 -0.45
CA SER A 150 -18.12 -3.30 -0.55
C SER A 150 -17.12 -4.15 0.21
N ALA A 151 -15.83 -3.77 0.22
CA ALA A 151 -14.81 -4.47 0.99
C ALA A 151 -15.04 -4.36 2.50
N SER A 152 -15.37 -3.18 3.02
CA SER A 152 -15.67 -2.99 4.45
C SER A 152 -16.92 -3.76 4.90
N SER A 153 -17.91 -3.89 4.01
CA SER A 153 -19.13 -4.67 4.25
C SER A 153 -18.90 -6.19 4.17
N ALA A 154 -18.09 -6.65 3.21
CA ALA A 154 -17.81 -8.06 2.98
C ALA A 154 -16.84 -8.66 4.00
N VAL A 155 -15.92 -7.85 4.52
CA VAL A 155 -14.96 -8.24 5.56
C VAL A 155 -15.10 -7.25 6.72
N PRO A 156 -16.10 -7.43 7.60
CA PRO A 156 -16.29 -6.54 8.74
C PRO A 156 -15.09 -6.58 9.69
N ALA A 157 -14.58 -5.42 10.06
CA ALA A 157 -13.55 -5.28 11.08
C ALA A 157 -14.18 -4.78 12.39
N PRO A 158 -13.71 -5.25 13.56
CA PRO A 158 -14.18 -4.76 14.86
C PRO A 158 -13.94 -3.25 14.98
N GLY A 159 -14.82 -2.58 15.71
CA GLY A 159 -14.67 -1.15 15.97
C GLY A 159 -13.41 -0.87 16.78
N LYS A 160 -12.76 0.28 16.55
CA LYS A 160 -11.53 0.66 17.29
C LYS A 160 -11.73 0.56 18.81
N LEU A 161 -12.85 1.06 19.32
CA LEU A 161 -13.15 1.01 20.75
C LEU A 161 -13.26 -0.42 21.27
N GLU A 162 -13.89 -1.31 20.51
CA GLU A 162 -14.03 -2.72 20.87
C GLU A 162 -12.67 -3.41 20.90
N THR A 163 -11.84 -3.22 19.88
CA THR A 163 -10.49 -3.77 19.83
C THR A 163 -9.62 -3.23 20.97
N ASP A 164 -9.65 -1.92 21.23
CA ASP A 164 -8.88 -1.29 22.30
C ASP A 164 -9.28 -1.81 23.69
N LEU A 165 -10.59 -2.01 23.93
CA LEU A 165 -11.08 -2.57 25.19
C LEU A 165 -10.66 -4.03 25.39
N ARG A 166 -10.71 -4.85 24.33
CA ARG A 166 -10.25 -6.25 24.38
C ARG A 166 -8.75 -6.33 24.65
N MET A 167 -7.95 -5.57 23.90
CA MET A 167 -6.50 -5.50 24.09
C MET A 167 -6.14 -5.03 25.51
N GLN A 168 -6.77 -3.96 26.01
CA GLN A 168 -6.55 -3.49 27.38
C GLN A 168 -6.94 -4.51 28.44
N ALA A 169 -8.01 -5.28 28.23
CA ALA A 169 -8.41 -6.33 29.17
C ALA A 169 -7.35 -7.43 29.27
N GLU A 170 -6.74 -7.82 28.15
CA GLU A 170 -5.68 -8.82 28.12
C GLU A 170 -4.34 -8.29 28.65
N LEU A 171 -3.98 -7.04 28.34
CA LEU A 171 -2.77 -6.42 28.90
C LEU A 171 -2.81 -6.31 30.43
N ARG A 172 -3.99 -6.20 31.05
CA ARG A 172 -4.11 -6.26 32.52
C ARG A 172 -3.72 -7.61 33.10
N VAL A 173 -3.89 -8.70 32.34
CA VAL A 173 -3.50 -10.05 32.77
C VAL A 173 -1.99 -10.23 32.71
N VAL A 174 -1.34 -9.68 31.68
CA VAL A 174 0.12 -9.65 31.57
C VAL A 174 0.75 -8.88 32.74
N GLY A 175 0.14 -7.75 33.10
CA GLY A 175 0.52 -6.97 34.27
C GLY A 175 1.54 -5.87 34.00
N ASP A 176 1.75 -5.02 35.01
CA ASP A 176 2.64 -3.86 34.93
C ASP A 176 4.08 -4.23 35.29
N GLY A 177 4.97 -4.23 34.29
CA GLY A 177 6.41 -4.49 34.46
C GLY A 177 7.15 -3.49 35.35
N HIS A 178 6.55 -2.34 35.68
CA HIS A 178 7.11 -1.39 36.64
C HIS A 178 6.83 -1.79 38.10
N TYR A 179 5.89 -2.72 38.33
CA TYR A 179 5.51 -3.20 39.65
C TYR A 179 5.92 -4.66 39.86
N ALA A 180 7.19 -4.86 40.23
CA ALA A 180 7.77 -6.18 40.49
C ALA A 180 7.12 -6.98 41.64
N GLY A 181 6.35 -6.32 42.50
CA GLY A 181 5.60 -6.97 43.59
C GLY A 181 4.24 -7.52 43.17
N ALA A 182 3.88 -7.44 41.89
CA ALA A 182 2.57 -7.87 41.43
C ALA A 182 2.38 -9.40 41.53
N PRO A 183 1.16 -9.89 41.82
CA PRO A 183 0.89 -11.34 41.93
C PRO A 183 1.34 -12.15 40.71
N GLN A 184 1.22 -11.57 39.51
CA GLN A 184 1.63 -12.21 38.25
C GLN A 184 3.13 -12.51 38.14
N PHE A 185 4.00 -11.84 38.91
CA PHE A 185 5.45 -12.07 38.90
C PHE A 185 5.95 -12.94 40.05
N LEU A 186 5.07 -13.41 40.95
CA LEU A 186 5.47 -14.25 42.09
C LEU A 186 6.06 -15.60 41.65
N GLN A 187 5.51 -16.20 40.59
CA GLN A 187 6.07 -17.43 40.04
C GLN A 187 7.45 -17.20 39.41
N LEU A 188 7.63 -16.06 38.72
CA LEU A 188 8.91 -15.66 38.15
C LEU A 188 9.97 -15.46 39.25
N GLN A 189 9.59 -14.79 40.34
CA GLN A 189 10.43 -14.63 41.52
C GLN A 189 10.83 -15.99 42.13
N ALA A 190 9.86 -16.86 42.41
CA ALA A 190 10.11 -18.16 43.01
C ALA A 190 11.03 -19.04 42.15
N ASN A 191 10.82 -19.03 40.82
CA ASN A 191 11.67 -19.75 39.88
C ASN A 191 13.10 -19.21 39.89
N LEU A 192 13.27 -17.88 39.94
CA LEU A 192 14.59 -17.24 39.92
C LEU A 192 15.37 -17.51 41.22
N LEU A 193 14.71 -17.41 42.38
CA LEU A 193 15.31 -17.76 43.68
C LEU A 193 15.77 -19.21 43.72
N ALA A 194 14.92 -20.14 43.23
CA ALA A 194 15.26 -21.56 43.14
C ALA A 194 16.40 -21.83 42.15
N GLN A 195 16.48 -21.09 41.04
CA GLN A 195 17.55 -21.23 40.04
C GLN A 195 18.92 -20.85 40.61
N TYR A 196 18.98 -19.82 41.45
CA TYR A 196 20.22 -19.32 42.04
C TYR A 196 20.51 -19.86 43.44
N ASP A 197 19.63 -20.71 44.00
CA ASP A 197 19.75 -21.30 45.34
C ASP A 197 19.87 -20.25 46.46
N VAL A 198 19.02 -19.21 46.39
CA VAL A 198 18.97 -18.13 47.39
C VAL A 198 17.56 -17.93 47.93
N ASP A 199 17.46 -17.51 49.21
CA ASP A 199 16.17 -17.32 49.87
C ASP A 199 15.56 -15.92 49.64
N ARG A 200 16.38 -14.95 49.21
CA ARG A 200 15.99 -13.53 49.10
C ARG A 200 16.36 -12.91 47.76
N VAL A 201 15.54 -11.95 47.32
CA VAL A 201 15.76 -11.21 46.07
C VAL A 201 17.03 -10.38 46.12
N GLU A 202 17.38 -9.84 47.29
CA GLU A 202 18.60 -9.03 47.45
C GLU A 202 19.89 -9.83 47.26
N ASP A 203 19.82 -11.15 47.40
CA ASP A 203 20.96 -12.06 47.26
C ASP A 203 21.13 -12.58 45.82
N LEU A 204 20.23 -12.18 44.90
CA LEU A 204 20.32 -12.57 43.49
C LEU A 204 21.51 -11.89 42.80
N PRO A 205 22.24 -12.60 41.93
CA PRO A 205 23.32 -12.01 41.14
C PRO A 205 22.82 -11.15 39.96
N VAL A 206 21.50 -10.97 39.84
CA VAL A 206 20.82 -10.23 38.77
C VAL A 206 19.76 -9.30 39.36
N ASN A 207 19.49 -8.19 38.68
CA ASN A 207 18.45 -7.27 39.12
C ASN A 207 17.04 -7.82 38.84
N PHE A 208 16.32 -8.19 39.89
CA PHE A 208 14.95 -8.71 39.75
C PHE A 208 13.96 -7.73 39.10
N ARG A 209 14.11 -6.41 39.28
CA ARG A 209 13.25 -5.43 38.58
C ARG A 209 13.53 -5.40 37.08
N GLY A 210 14.79 -5.58 36.69
CA GLY A 210 15.16 -5.77 35.29
C GLY A 210 14.56 -7.05 34.71
N VAL A 211 14.59 -8.17 35.47
CA VAL A 211 14.02 -9.45 35.02
C VAL A 211 12.51 -9.35 34.84
N VAL A 212 11.82 -8.68 35.77
CA VAL A 212 10.39 -8.38 35.63
C VAL A 212 10.12 -7.50 34.41
N ALA A 213 10.93 -6.46 34.17
CA ALA A 213 10.77 -5.59 33.01
C ALA A 213 10.95 -6.36 31.69
N GLU A 214 11.96 -7.24 31.59
CA GLU A 214 12.20 -8.09 30.42
C GLU A 214 11.01 -9.03 30.14
N ALA A 215 10.50 -9.70 31.18
CA ALA A 215 9.36 -10.61 31.07
C ALA A 215 8.04 -9.87 30.74
N ALA A 216 7.81 -8.71 31.36
CA ALA A 216 6.62 -7.91 31.12
C ALA A 216 6.61 -7.33 29.69
N GLU A 217 7.75 -6.84 29.20
CA GLU A 217 7.88 -6.35 27.83
C GLU A 217 7.61 -7.47 26.82
N ALA A 218 8.12 -8.68 27.06
CA ALA A 218 7.86 -9.84 26.22
C ALA A 218 6.36 -10.16 26.15
N GLY A 219 5.70 -10.26 27.31
CA GLY A 219 4.26 -10.55 27.36
C GLY A 219 3.40 -9.44 26.75
N LEU A 220 3.77 -8.17 26.94
CA LEU A 220 3.08 -7.02 26.36
C LEU A 220 3.19 -7.04 24.84
N THR A 221 4.41 -7.25 24.33
CA THR A 221 4.70 -7.30 22.90
C THR A 221 3.96 -8.45 22.24
N GLU A 222 3.91 -9.63 22.86
CA GLU A 222 3.17 -10.78 22.36
C GLU A 222 1.67 -10.47 22.16
N VAL A 223 1.03 -9.86 23.17
CA VAL A 223 -0.39 -9.47 23.07
C VAL A 223 -0.57 -8.42 21.98
N MET A 224 0.24 -7.36 21.95
CA MET A 224 0.10 -6.29 20.97
C MET A 224 0.34 -6.77 19.53
N ASN A 225 1.33 -7.64 19.31
CA ASN A 225 1.64 -8.19 17.99
C ASN A 225 0.53 -9.10 17.48
N ARG A 226 -0.12 -9.89 18.35
CA ARG A 226 -1.29 -10.68 17.96
C ARG A 226 -2.43 -9.78 17.48
N PHE A 227 -2.79 -8.74 18.22
CA PHE A 227 -3.83 -7.79 17.79
C PHE A 227 -3.43 -7.03 16.51
N ALA A 228 -2.16 -6.70 16.35
CA ALA A 228 -1.65 -6.06 15.14
C ALA A 228 -1.78 -6.98 13.92
N GLU A 229 -1.40 -8.26 14.05
CA GLU A 229 -1.49 -9.25 12.96
C GLU A 229 -2.94 -9.55 12.59
N GLU A 230 -3.83 -9.74 13.56
CA GLU A 230 -5.28 -9.89 13.32
C GLU A 230 -5.85 -8.72 12.51
N ARG A 231 -5.42 -7.48 12.82
CA ARG A 231 -5.80 -6.29 12.05
C ARG A 231 -5.21 -6.33 10.64
N MET A 232 -3.92 -6.62 10.50
CA MET A 232 -3.23 -6.67 9.20
C MET A 232 -3.87 -7.71 8.28
N GLU A 233 -4.26 -8.88 8.79
CA GLU A 233 -4.97 -9.90 8.01
C GLU A 233 -6.34 -9.45 7.51
N LEU A 234 -7.08 -8.69 8.32
CA LEU A 234 -8.37 -8.12 7.91
C LEU A 234 -8.18 -7.05 6.83
N GLU A 235 -7.21 -6.15 7.01
CA GLU A 235 -6.85 -5.12 6.03
C GLU A 235 -6.41 -5.75 4.70
N ALA A 236 -5.61 -6.81 4.74
CA ALA A 236 -5.17 -7.54 3.55
C ALA A 236 -6.35 -8.17 2.79
N ARG A 237 -7.31 -8.78 3.50
CA ARG A 237 -8.53 -9.33 2.91
C ARG A 237 -9.42 -8.25 2.29
N GLN A 238 -9.59 -7.11 2.97
CA GLN A 238 -10.33 -5.97 2.43
C GLN A 238 -9.66 -5.39 1.17
N ALA A 239 -8.33 -5.23 1.19
CA ALA A 239 -7.57 -4.76 0.04
C ALA A 239 -7.71 -5.71 -1.14
N GLN A 240 -7.55 -7.02 -0.94
CA GLN A 240 -7.72 -8.03 -1.99
C GLN A 240 -9.14 -8.00 -2.57
N PHE A 241 -10.16 -7.86 -1.73
CA PHE A 241 -11.55 -7.73 -2.18
C PHE A 241 -11.75 -6.49 -3.06
N ALA A 242 -11.25 -5.33 -2.62
CA ALA A 242 -11.33 -4.09 -3.38
C ALA A 242 -10.58 -4.17 -4.72
N GLU A 243 -9.44 -4.87 -4.77
CA GLU A 243 -8.66 -5.07 -5.99
C GLU A 243 -9.41 -5.86 -7.08
N TYR A 244 -10.32 -6.77 -6.72
CA TYR A 244 -11.14 -7.48 -7.71
C TYR A 244 -12.07 -6.56 -8.53
N PHE A 245 -12.36 -5.35 -8.04
CA PHE A 245 -13.05 -4.34 -8.86
C PHE A 245 -12.20 -3.85 -10.05
N GLY A 246 -10.93 -4.24 -10.13
CA GLY A 246 -10.09 -4.09 -11.33
C GLY A 246 -10.69 -4.75 -12.58
N TRP A 247 -11.49 -5.81 -12.42
CA TRP A 247 -12.26 -6.39 -13.53
C TRP A 247 -13.35 -5.45 -14.08
N LEU A 248 -13.89 -4.57 -13.23
CA LEU A 248 -14.93 -3.60 -13.60
C LEU A 248 -14.35 -2.22 -13.96
N SER A 249 -13.18 -1.87 -13.42
CA SER A 249 -12.52 -0.60 -13.66
C SER A 249 -11.02 -0.77 -13.94
N PRO A 250 -10.54 -0.34 -15.12
CA PRO A 250 -9.10 -0.33 -15.38
C PRO A 250 -8.34 0.64 -14.44
N VAL A 251 -9.03 1.63 -13.83
CA VAL A 251 -8.44 2.56 -12.86
C VAL A 251 -8.09 1.83 -11.55
N VAL A 252 -8.94 0.91 -11.09
CA VAL A 252 -8.66 0.11 -9.88
C VAL A 252 -7.45 -0.80 -10.13
N ALA A 253 -7.40 -1.46 -11.28
CA ALA A 253 -6.29 -2.35 -11.64
C ALA A 253 -4.96 -1.58 -11.78
N VAL A 254 -4.91 -0.47 -12.52
CA VAL A 254 -3.67 0.32 -12.63
C VAL A 254 -3.24 0.91 -11.27
N SER A 255 -4.19 1.26 -10.41
CA SER A 255 -3.90 1.78 -9.06
C SER A 255 -3.22 0.74 -8.18
N ALA A 256 -3.75 -0.49 -8.18
CA ALA A 256 -3.17 -1.60 -7.42
C ALA A 256 -1.78 -1.98 -7.95
N GLY A 257 -1.65 -2.15 -9.27
CA GLY A 257 -0.37 -2.44 -9.89
C GLY A 257 0.68 -1.34 -9.66
N SER A 258 0.27 -0.07 -9.70
CA SER A 258 1.18 1.07 -9.51
C SER A 258 1.73 1.11 -8.09
N ARG A 259 0.90 0.85 -7.07
CA ARG A 259 1.34 0.74 -5.67
C ARG A 259 2.29 -0.43 -5.46
N ALA A 260 1.95 -1.62 -5.97
CA ALA A 260 2.80 -2.82 -5.86
C ALA A 260 4.17 -2.57 -6.51
N LEU A 261 4.18 -2.07 -7.74
CA LEU A 261 5.42 -1.77 -8.46
C LEU A 261 6.19 -0.60 -7.89
N SER A 262 5.59 0.28 -7.08
CA SER A 262 6.28 1.41 -6.42
C SER A 262 6.68 1.09 -4.98
N GLY A 263 6.35 -0.10 -4.45
CA GLY A 263 6.61 -0.46 -3.04
C GLY A 263 5.79 0.37 -2.05
N THR A 264 4.63 0.89 -2.48
CA THR A 264 3.70 1.68 -1.65
C THR A 264 2.36 0.96 -1.43
N ASP A 265 2.37 -0.36 -1.65
CA ASP A 265 1.25 -1.26 -1.36
C ASP A 265 1.14 -1.60 0.12
N LEU A 266 -0.04 -2.10 0.50
CA LEU A 266 -0.36 -2.45 1.88
C LEU A 266 0.58 -3.52 2.44
N ALA A 267 0.97 -4.51 1.64
CA ALA A 267 1.88 -5.56 2.08
C ALA A 267 3.28 -5.00 2.43
N THR A 268 3.76 -3.99 1.70
CA THR A 268 5.02 -3.31 2.04
C THR A 268 4.89 -2.50 3.33
N HIS A 269 3.75 -1.84 3.55
CA HIS A 269 3.47 -1.16 4.81
C HIS A 269 3.41 -2.11 6.01
N HIS A 270 2.72 -3.24 5.88
CA HIS A 270 2.67 -4.28 6.93
C HIS A 270 4.05 -4.84 7.24
N ARG A 271 4.89 -5.08 6.22
CA ARG A 271 6.27 -5.53 6.43
C ARG A 271 7.08 -4.50 7.22
N PHE A 272 7.00 -3.22 6.83
CA PHE A 272 7.65 -2.14 7.58
C PHE A 272 7.23 -2.13 9.05
N LEU A 273 5.94 -2.30 9.34
CA LEU A 273 5.45 -2.32 10.72
C LEU A 273 6.01 -3.49 11.52
N ARG A 274 6.13 -4.68 10.91
CA ARG A 274 6.75 -5.85 11.58
C ARG A 274 8.24 -5.64 11.83
N GLU A 275 8.99 -5.21 10.82
CA GLU A 275 10.44 -4.95 10.96
C GLU A 275 10.73 -3.82 11.97
N ALA A 276 9.94 -2.75 11.96
CA ALA A 276 10.09 -1.67 12.93
C ALA A 276 9.76 -2.12 14.37
N GLU A 277 8.81 -3.05 14.52
CA GLU A 277 8.44 -3.62 15.80
C GLU A 277 9.52 -4.57 16.34
N GLU A 278 10.15 -5.37 15.48
CA GLU A 278 11.32 -6.18 15.84
C GLU A 278 12.45 -5.30 16.40
N VAL A 279 12.79 -4.21 15.70
CA VAL A 279 13.78 -3.24 16.17
C VAL A 279 13.37 -2.63 17.51
N ARG A 280 12.11 -2.20 17.65
CA ARG A 280 11.60 -1.62 18.90
C ARG A 280 11.71 -2.61 20.05
N PHE A 281 11.34 -3.88 19.82
CA PHE A 281 11.39 -4.93 20.82
C PHE A 281 12.84 -5.24 21.23
N ASP A 282 13.73 -5.46 20.27
CA ASP A 282 15.14 -5.74 20.53
C ASP A 282 15.82 -4.58 21.26
N PHE A 283 15.44 -3.34 20.95
CA PHE A 283 15.92 -2.15 21.65
C PHE A 283 15.56 -2.20 23.14
N VAL A 284 14.28 -2.38 23.45
CA VAL A 284 13.78 -2.38 24.82
C VAL A 284 14.35 -3.58 25.58
N GLN A 285 14.43 -4.75 24.95
CA GLN A 285 15.04 -5.93 25.58
C GLN A 285 16.53 -5.76 25.82
N GLY A 286 17.26 -5.12 24.93
CA GLY A 286 18.66 -4.75 25.15
C GLY A 286 18.83 -3.86 26.39
N LEU A 287 17.98 -2.84 26.54
CA LEU A 287 17.99 -1.96 27.71
C LEU A 287 17.58 -2.70 29.00
N ASN A 288 16.57 -3.56 28.93
CA ASN A 288 16.15 -4.39 30.07
C ASN A 288 17.28 -5.34 30.49
N ARG A 289 18.03 -5.93 29.55
CA ARG A 289 19.18 -6.78 29.86
C ARG A 289 20.31 -6.02 30.55
N VAL A 290 20.58 -4.78 30.12
CA VAL A 290 21.51 -3.89 30.82
C VAL A 290 21.03 -3.61 32.26
N HIS A 291 19.72 -3.41 32.46
CA HIS A 291 19.13 -3.27 33.80
C HIS A 291 19.32 -4.54 34.63
N VAL A 292 19.09 -5.72 34.05
CA VAL A 292 19.30 -7.04 34.70
C VAL A 292 20.74 -7.24 35.14
N GLU A 293 21.71 -6.98 34.26
CA GLU A 293 23.09 -7.43 34.42
C GLU A 293 24.01 -6.39 35.07
N GLN A 294 23.76 -5.10 34.85
CA GLN A 294 24.72 -4.04 35.20
C GLN A 294 24.23 -3.08 36.29
N LEU A 295 22.95 -3.10 36.65
CA LEU A 295 22.41 -2.26 37.72
C LEU A 295 22.12 -3.10 38.98
N ASP A 296 22.89 -2.88 40.04
CA ASP A 296 22.66 -3.55 41.33
C ASP A 296 21.23 -3.35 41.87
N TYR A 297 20.62 -4.44 42.37
CA TYR A 297 19.24 -4.43 42.83
C TYR A 297 19.00 -3.49 44.01
N VAL A 298 19.90 -3.49 45.00
CA VAL A 298 19.77 -2.68 46.22
C VAL A 298 19.92 -1.19 45.89
N VAL A 299 20.83 -0.86 44.96
CA VAL A 299 20.96 0.50 44.42
C VAL A 299 19.70 0.91 43.66
N ASP A 300 19.12 0.02 42.86
CA ASP A 300 17.95 0.29 42.04
C ASP A 300 16.66 0.54 42.85
N ILE A 301 16.38 -0.25 43.89
CA ILE A 301 15.20 -0.05 44.74
C ILE A 301 15.30 1.28 45.53
N ASN A 302 16.52 1.75 45.78
CA ASN A 302 16.81 2.97 46.52
C ASN A 302 17.08 4.19 45.61
N ARG A 303 16.79 4.07 44.29
CA ARG A 303 17.16 5.05 43.25
C ARG A 303 16.68 6.49 43.48
N SER A 304 15.65 6.70 44.28
CA SER A 304 14.97 7.99 44.45
C SER A 304 15.07 8.58 45.87
N ILE A 305 15.98 8.05 46.71
CA ILE A 305 16.14 8.52 48.10
C ILE A 305 16.84 9.88 48.16
N ASP A 306 17.88 10.08 47.36
CA ASP A 306 18.66 11.32 47.31
C ASP A 306 19.35 11.51 45.95
N GLU A 307 19.99 12.67 45.74
CA GLU A 307 20.71 12.97 44.49
C GLU A 307 21.92 12.05 44.24
N GLU A 308 22.55 11.52 45.28
CA GLU A 308 23.70 10.63 45.17
C GLU A 308 23.28 9.21 44.75
N ALA A 309 22.13 8.72 45.23
CA ALA A 309 21.48 7.51 44.76
C ALA A 309 21.09 7.62 43.28
N GLN A 310 20.56 8.77 42.84
CA GLN A 310 20.28 9.02 41.42
C GLN A 310 21.54 9.03 40.56
N ARG A 311 22.67 9.52 41.08
CA ARG A 311 23.95 9.45 40.38
C ARG A 311 24.47 8.02 40.27
N ARG A 312 24.29 7.20 41.31
CA ARG A 312 24.71 5.78 41.34
C ARG A 312 23.92 4.87 40.40
N THR A 313 22.67 5.23 40.08
CA THR A 313 21.81 4.46 39.16
C THR A 313 21.95 4.88 37.70
N ARG A 314 22.73 5.93 37.42
CA ARG A 314 22.96 6.40 36.05
C ARG A 314 23.91 5.46 35.32
N MET A 315 23.37 4.81 34.28
CA MET A 315 24.12 3.94 33.39
C MET A 315 24.93 4.74 32.36
N SER A 316 26.01 4.12 31.83
CA SER A 316 26.81 4.70 30.74
C SER A 316 25.95 4.99 29.52
N ALA A 317 26.25 6.10 28.82
CA ALA A 317 25.59 6.42 27.56
C ALA A 317 25.88 5.39 26.45
N GLU A 318 26.96 4.63 26.58
CA GLU A 318 27.33 3.56 25.64
C GLU A 318 26.28 2.45 25.57
N ASN A 319 25.52 2.24 26.65
CA ASN A 319 24.42 1.28 26.70
C ASN A 319 23.20 1.69 25.86
N TRP A 320 23.23 2.85 25.19
CA TRP A 320 22.22 3.23 24.19
C TRP A 320 22.61 2.81 22.77
N ASN A 321 23.88 2.44 22.54
CA ASN A 321 24.37 1.95 21.25
C ASN A 321 24.11 0.44 21.08
N VAL A 322 22.90 -0.02 21.42
CA VAL A 322 22.57 -1.46 21.44
C VAL A 322 22.06 -1.95 20.09
N LEU A 323 21.66 -1.05 19.19
CA LEU A 323 21.12 -1.40 17.88
C LEU A 323 21.82 -0.67 16.74
N ASP A 324 21.94 -1.37 15.62
CA ASP A 324 22.32 -0.80 14.34
C ASP A 324 21.24 0.16 13.81
N GLU A 325 21.64 1.08 12.94
CA GLU A 325 20.72 2.03 12.30
C GLU A 325 19.67 1.28 11.47
N PHE A 326 18.38 1.40 11.85
CA PHE A 326 17.29 0.78 11.10
C PHE A 326 17.09 1.47 9.75
N SER A 327 17.19 0.69 8.68
CA SER A 327 16.97 1.15 7.31
C SER A 327 16.01 0.21 6.58
N PHE A 328 14.78 0.66 6.36
CA PHE A 328 13.78 -0.14 5.63
C PHE A 328 14.13 -0.23 4.15
N GLN A 329 14.34 -1.45 3.67
CA GLN A 329 14.61 -1.72 2.26
C GLN A 329 13.32 -2.08 1.52
N PRO A 330 13.03 -1.47 0.36
CA PRO A 330 11.93 -1.90 -0.49
C PRO A 330 12.07 -3.37 -0.89
N ALA A 331 10.94 -4.01 -1.17
CA ALA A 331 10.98 -5.40 -1.66
C ALA A 331 11.73 -5.46 -3.00
N ALA A 332 12.32 -6.62 -3.30
CA ALA A 332 12.98 -6.84 -4.57
C ALA A 332 12.01 -6.62 -5.75
N ALA A 333 12.54 -6.21 -6.89
CA ALA A 333 11.72 -5.77 -8.02
C ALA A 333 10.90 -6.90 -8.65
N ASP A 334 11.43 -8.12 -8.61
CA ASP A 334 10.75 -9.36 -9.01
C ASP A 334 9.57 -9.68 -8.08
N GLU A 335 9.72 -9.50 -6.77
CA GLU A 335 8.64 -9.67 -5.81
C GLU A 335 7.53 -8.61 -6.03
N ARG A 336 7.92 -7.34 -6.25
CA ARG A 336 6.98 -6.25 -6.58
C ARG A 336 6.23 -6.54 -7.87
N LEU A 337 6.91 -7.07 -8.88
CA LEU A 337 6.31 -7.46 -10.15
C LEU A 337 5.35 -8.65 -9.99
N ALA A 338 5.72 -9.64 -9.17
CA ALA A 338 4.86 -10.78 -8.85
C ALA A 338 3.56 -10.34 -8.16
N ARG A 339 3.66 -9.42 -7.18
CA ARG A 339 2.50 -8.80 -6.53
C ARG A 339 1.62 -8.02 -7.51
N ALA A 340 2.23 -7.37 -8.51
CA ALA A 340 1.49 -6.67 -9.56
C ALA A 340 0.85 -7.60 -10.62
N GLY A 341 1.07 -8.92 -10.55
CA GLY A 341 0.62 -9.89 -11.55
C GLY A 341 -0.90 -9.91 -11.76
N ALA A 342 -1.70 -9.94 -10.69
CA ALA A 342 -3.16 -9.93 -10.81
C ALA A 342 -3.70 -8.62 -11.42
N PRO A 343 -3.29 -7.43 -10.95
CA PRO A 343 -3.64 -6.17 -11.60
C PRO A 343 -3.22 -6.07 -13.08
N LEU A 344 -2.03 -6.58 -13.43
CA LEU A 344 -1.55 -6.63 -14.81
C LEU A 344 -2.43 -7.54 -15.67
N ALA A 345 -2.83 -8.71 -15.16
CA ALA A 345 -3.73 -9.61 -15.86
C ALA A 345 -5.11 -8.98 -16.12
N MET A 346 -5.64 -8.23 -15.15
CA MET A 346 -6.91 -7.50 -15.31
C MET A 346 -6.80 -6.43 -16.41
N LEU A 347 -5.73 -5.62 -16.41
CA LEU A 347 -5.50 -4.62 -17.46
C LEU A 347 -5.29 -5.25 -18.84
N PHE A 348 -4.59 -6.37 -18.89
CA PHE A 348 -4.38 -7.10 -20.14
C PHE A 348 -5.70 -7.67 -20.68
N ALA A 349 -6.56 -8.21 -19.81
CA ALA A 349 -7.90 -8.65 -20.20
C ALA A 349 -8.76 -7.49 -20.74
N TRP A 350 -8.71 -6.31 -20.09
CA TRP A 350 -9.33 -5.10 -20.62
C TRP A 350 -8.80 -4.74 -22.00
N PHE A 351 -7.48 -4.77 -22.19
CA PHE A 351 -6.84 -4.46 -23.46
C PHE A 351 -7.30 -5.41 -24.58
N LEU A 352 -7.35 -6.72 -24.30
CA LEU A 352 -7.86 -7.71 -25.24
C LEU A 352 -9.33 -7.47 -25.58
N LEU A 353 -10.16 -7.18 -24.57
CA LEU A 353 -11.61 -6.95 -24.73
C LEU A 353 -11.88 -5.74 -25.62
N VAL A 354 -11.20 -4.61 -25.39
CA VAL A 354 -11.42 -3.39 -26.17
C VAL A 354 -10.84 -3.51 -27.57
N THR A 355 -9.73 -4.22 -27.74
CA THR A 355 -9.12 -4.49 -29.04
C THR A 355 -10.01 -5.40 -29.89
N ALA A 356 -10.50 -6.50 -29.32
CA ALA A 356 -11.41 -7.41 -30.00
C ALA A 356 -12.72 -6.72 -30.38
N GLY A 357 -13.29 -5.93 -29.47
CA GLY A 357 -14.48 -5.12 -29.73
C GLY A 357 -14.25 -4.08 -30.83
N GLY A 358 -13.09 -3.44 -30.84
CA GLY A 358 -12.69 -2.44 -31.84
C GLY A 358 -12.54 -3.05 -33.23
N ILE A 359 -11.82 -4.16 -33.34
CA ILE A 359 -11.67 -4.92 -34.60
C ILE A 359 -13.04 -5.39 -35.11
N HIS A 360 -13.90 -5.89 -34.23
CA HIS A 360 -15.26 -6.30 -34.62
C HIS A 360 -16.08 -5.13 -35.17
N ALA A 361 -16.00 -3.95 -34.54
CA ALA A 361 -16.66 -2.74 -35.02
C ALA A 361 -16.09 -2.28 -36.36
N ALA A 362 -14.76 -2.34 -36.52
CA ALA A 362 -14.05 -1.96 -37.74
C ALA A 362 -14.45 -2.82 -38.95
N ARG A 363 -14.60 -4.14 -38.76
CA ARG A 363 -15.06 -5.07 -39.81
C ARG A 363 -16.47 -4.79 -40.32
N ARG A 364 -17.31 -4.15 -39.51
CA ARG A 364 -18.69 -3.79 -39.86
C ARG A 364 -18.82 -2.41 -40.48
N MET A 365 -17.72 -1.68 -40.67
CA MET A 365 -17.75 -0.40 -41.39
C MET A 365 -18.06 -0.69 -42.86
N GLN A 366 -19.20 -0.15 -43.32
CA GLN A 366 -19.61 -0.17 -44.72
C GLN A 366 -19.41 1.22 -45.33
N PRO A 367 -19.25 1.32 -46.66
CA PRO A 367 -19.21 2.59 -47.39
C PRO A 367 -20.40 3.49 -47.09
#